data_AF-A0A268RVF9-F1
#
_entry.id   AF-A0A268RVF9-F1
#
_cell.length_a   1.000
_cell.length_b   1.000
_cell.length_c   1.000
_cell.angle_alpha   90.00
_cell.angle_beta   90.00
_cell.angle_gamma   90.00
#
_symmetry.space_group_name_H-M   'P 1'
#
loop_
_entity.id
_entity.type
_entity.pdbx_description
1 polymer ?
#
loop_
_entity_poly.entity_id
_entity_poly.type
_entity_poly.pdbx_seq_one_letter_code
_entity_poly.pdbx_strand_id
1 'polypeptide(L)' 'MYDGRDLTELEGISPHMWTDEELAFFHHGMQQLSAYLNIQGNSRHKQILKEIERRGGLQKVDQTFS' A
#
# COMPACT_ATOMS: atom_id res chain seq x y z
N MET A 1 8.95 -6.97 8.95
CA MET A 1 8.75 -5.88 7.96
C MET A 1 9.27 -6.44 6.64
N TYR A 2 8.59 -6.19 5.53
CA TYR A 2 9.06 -6.62 4.21
C TYR A 2 10.27 -5.75 3.80
N ASP A 3 11.31 -6.37 3.26
CA ASP A 3 12.61 -5.74 2.92
C ASP A 3 13.01 -5.99 1.45
N GLY A 4 12.07 -6.50 0.65
CA GLY A 4 12.29 -6.72 -0.79
C GLY A 4 12.04 -5.46 -1.62
N ARG A 5 12.19 -5.58 -2.94
CA ARG A 5 11.94 -4.48 -3.90
C ARG A 5 10.51 -3.97 -3.78
N ASP A 6 10.33 -2.67 -3.96
CA ASP A 6 8.99 -2.09 -4.00
C ASP A 6 8.30 -2.28 -5.37
N LEU A 7 7.01 -1.92 -5.47
CA LEU A 7 6.27 -2.07 -6.73
C LEU A 7 6.80 -1.19 -7.87
N THR A 8 7.46 -0.07 -7.57
CA THR A 8 8.06 0.79 -8.59
C THR A 8 9.33 0.16 -9.15
N GLU A 9 10.14 -0.47 -8.31
CA GLU A 9 11.31 -1.25 -8.75
C GLU A 9 10.92 -2.52 -9.52
N LEU A 10 9.76 -3.10 -9.22
CA LEU A 10 9.20 -4.24 -9.94
C LEU A 10 8.42 -3.85 -11.20
N GLU A 11 8.24 -2.54 -11.46
CA GLU A 11 7.49 -2.07 -12.63
C GLU A 11 8.16 -2.53 -13.93
N GLY A 12 7.37 -3.17 -14.81
CA GLY A 12 7.88 -3.74 -16.06
C GLY A 12 8.66 -5.05 -15.92
N ILE A 13 8.91 -5.53 -14.70
CA ILE A 13 9.48 -6.86 -14.45
C ILE A 13 8.34 -7.89 -14.39
N SER A 14 8.43 -8.93 -15.21
CA SER A 14 7.45 -10.00 -15.21
C SER A 14 7.36 -10.68 -13.83
N PRO A 15 6.16 -10.98 -13.28
CA PRO A 15 5.99 -11.67 -12.00
C PRO A 15 6.71 -13.02 -11.89
N HIS A 16 7.06 -13.67 -13.01
CA HIS A 16 7.83 -14.91 -12.97
C HIS A 16 9.29 -14.71 -12.49
N MET A 17 9.78 -13.48 -12.54
CA MET A 17 11.13 -13.07 -12.10
C MET A 17 11.11 -12.52 -10.67
N TRP A 18 9.96 -12.53 -10.01
CA TRP A 18 9.83 -12.10 -8.63
C TRP A 18 10.21 -13.26 -7.72
N THR A 19 10.74 -12.93 -6.55
CA THR A 19 10.99 -13.88 -5.47
C THR A 19 9.68 -14.33 -4.85
N ASP A 20 9.69 -15.49 -4.19
CA ASP A 20 8.51 -15.97 -3.47
C ASP A 20 8.04 -14.99 -2.38
N GLU A 21 8.98 -14.27 -1.76
CA GLU A 21 8.70 -13.26 -0.75
C GLU A 21 7.98 -12.03 -1.34
N GLU A 22 8.45 -11.52 -2.49
CA GLU A 22 7.79 -10.46 -3.25
C GLU A 22 6.37 -10.87 -3.65
N LEU A 23 6.22 -12.08 -4.20
CA LEU A 23 4.93 -12.63 -4.60
C LEU A 23 3.96 -12.71 -3.42
N ALA A 24 4.40 -13.29 -2.30
CA ALA A 24 3.56 -13.46 -1.11
C ALA A 24 3.17 -12.11 -0.50
N PHE A 25 4.11 -11.17 -0.40
CA PHE A 25 3.86 -9.85 0.19
C PHE A 25 2.84 -9.05 -0.63
N PHE A 26 3.06 -8.92 -1.94
CA PHE A 26 2.16 -8.14 -2.79
C PHE A 26 0.83 -8.84 -3.05
N HIS A 27 0.79 -10.17 -3.15
CA HIS A 27 -0.47 -10.91 -3.18
C HIS A 27 -1.31 -10.62 -1.94
N HIS A 28 -0.71 -10.69 -0.74
CA HIS A 28 -1.43 -10.45 0.51
C HIS A 28 -1.97 -9.01 0.60
N GLY A 29 -1.16 -8.01 0.23
CA GLY A 29 -1.59 -6.61 0.20
C GLY A 29 -2.71 -6.36 -0.82
N MET A 30 -2.56 -6.89 -2.04
CA MET A 30 -3.56 -6.73 -3.10
C MET A 30 -4.85 -7.47 -2.79
N GLN A 31 -4.81 -8.64 -2.16
CA GLN A 31 -6.01 -9.38 -1.75
C GLN A 31 -6.90 -8.54 -0.83
N GLN A 32 -6.31 -7.86 0.16
CA GLN A 32 -7.04 -6.99 1.08
C GLN A 32 -7.62 -5.74 0.41
N LEU A 33 -6.92 -5.20 -0.60
CA LEU A 33 -7.30 -3.98 -1.29
C LEU A 33 -8.16 -4.20 -2.54
N SER A 34 -8.26 -5.43 -3.04
CA SER A 34 -8.92 -5.79 -4.29
C SER A 34 -10.35 -5.24 -4.40
N ALA A 35 -11.13 -5.31 -3.32
CA ALA A 35 -12.49 -4.77 -3.26
C ALA A 35 -12.57 -3.23 -3.37
N TYR A 36 -11.45 -2.54 -3.13
CA TYR A 36 -11.32 -1.09 -3.17
C TYR A 36 -10.62 -0.58 -4.45
N LEU A 37 -10.27 -1.44 -5.41
CA LEU A 37 -9.69 -1.05 -6.71
C LEU A 37 -10.76 -0.47 -7.66
N ASN A 38 -11.51 0.52 -7.20
CA ASN A 38 -12.59 1.17 -7.93
C ASN A 38 -12.76 2.64 -7.48
N ILE A 39 -13.72 3.34 -8.11
CA ILE A 39 -14.00 4.76 -7.82
C ILE A 39 -14.37 4.99 -6.35
N GLN A 40 -15.10 4.07 -5.72
CA GLN A 40 -15.49 4.20 -4.31
C GLN A 40 -14.29 4.06 -3.38
N GLY A 41 -13.39 3.10 -3.65
CA GLY A 41 -12.14 2.96 -2.91
C GLY A 41 -11.22 4.19 -3.06
N ASN A 42 -11.12 4.76 -4.26
CA ASN A 42 -10.40 6.02 -4.47
C ASN A 42 -11.00 7.20 -3.68
N SER A 43 -12.33 7.27 -3.59
CA SER A 43 -13.01 8.28 -2.77
C SER A 43 -12.69 8.09 -1.28
N ARG A 44 -12.74 6.85 -0.79
CA ARG A 44 -12.36 6.48 0.59
C ARG A 44 -10.90 6.82 0.89
N HIS A 45 -9.98 6.54 -0.04
CA HIS A 45 -8.57 6.89 0.11
C HIS A 45 -8.36 8.40 0.29
N LYS A 46 -9.05 9.23 -0.51
CA LYS A 46 -9.01 10.70 -0.36
C LYS A 46 -9.54 11.17 0.99
N GLN A 47 -10.58 10.52 1.54
CA GLN A 47 -11.09 10.84 2.87
C GLN A 47 -10.07 10.52 3.96
N ILE A 48 -9.35 9.40 3.85
CA ILE A 48 -8.27 9.03 4.76
C ILE A 48 -7.14 10.08 4.71
N LEU A 49 -6.73 10.51 3.51
CA LEU A 49 -5.71 11.55 3.36
C LEU A 49 -6.12 12.86 4.04
N LYS A 50 -7.35 13.33 3.82
CA LYS A 50 -7.88 14.53 4.49
C LYS A 50 -7.87 14.40 6.01
N GLU A 51 -8.16 13.21 6.54
CA GLU A 51 -8.13 12.96 7.97
C GLU A 51 -6.70 12.97 8.53
N ILE A 52 -5.74 12.42 7.80
CA ILE A 52 -4.31 12.48 8.15
C ILE A 52 -3.85 13.95 8.20
N GLU A 53 -4.17 14.73 7.16
CA GLU A 53 -3.86 16.17 7.11
C GLU A 53 -4.48 16.92 8.29
N ARG A 54 -5.76 16.66 8.59
CA ARG A 54 -6.47 17.25 9.73
C ARG A 54 -5.79 16.93 11.07
N ARG A 55 -5.18 15.75 11.20
CA ARG A 55 -4.42 15.33 12.40
C ARG A 55 -2.99 15.90 12.47
N GLY A 56 -2.59 16.71 11.51
CA GLY A 56 -1.27 17.36 11.48
C GLY A 56 -0.23 16.62 10.63
N GLY A 57 -0.68 15.81 9.66
CA GLY A 57 0.18 15.13 8.69
C GLY A 57 0.69 13.77 9.16
N LEU A 58 1.34 13.05 8.24
CA LEU A 58 1.79 11.66 8.44
C LEU A 58 2.72 11.48 9.65
N GLN A 59 3.56 12.48 9.95
CA GLN A 59 4.52 12.43 11.06
C GLN A 59 3.88 12.20 12.44
N LYS A 60 2.62 12.63 12.65
CA LYS A 60 1.90 12.39 13.92
C LYS A 60 1.14 11.07 13.95
N VAL A 61 0.79 10.54 12.78
CA VAL A 61 0.08 9.25 12.67
C VAL A 61 1.05 8.12 13.02
N ASP A 62 2.28 8.17 12.50
CA ASP A 62 3.30 7.14 12.75
C ASP A 62 3.70 7.04 14.24
N GLN A 63 3.72 8.17 14.96
CA GLN A 63 3.97 8.20 16.41
C GLN A 63 2.85 7.55 17.24
N THR A 64 1.66 7.38 16.68
CA THR A 64 0.52 6.73 17.37
C THR A 64 0.57 5.21 17.25
N PHE A 65 1.41 4.67 16.35
CA PHE A 65 1.56 3.23 16.09
C PHE A 65 2.91 2.66 16.57
N SER A 66 3.67 3.44 17.37
CA SER A 66 4.93 3.00 18.01
C SER A 66 4.71 2.60 19.47
#